data_AF-A0A7J4JG83-F1
#
_entry.id   AF-A0A7J4JG83-F1
#
_cell.length_a   1.000
_cell.length_b   1.000
_cell.length_c   1.000
_cell.angle_alpha   90.00
_cell.angle_beta   90.00
_cell.angle_gamma   90.00
#
_symmetry.space_group_name_H-M   'P 1'
#
loop_
_entity.id
_entity.type
_entity.pdbx_description
1 polymer ?
#
loop_
_entity_poly.entity_id
_entity_poly.type
_entity_poly.pdbx_seq_one_letter_code
_entity_poly.pdbx_strand_id
1 'polypeptide(L)'
;MENLLHDEVYLKPDGYTADLLSDLDEYLRSQAFFETPSGYLQWLKEYFSSPGRLEFVSDNHSLTPLPSAGLYRMDISIEFPPGKLGQFMESDEPVAFITVKLNEVVGMPTSNLFERLPLDGAIVETSREGYGVSYTGDRVPIRSDEGVEARPIPGSDNLALVRVAHRTDFEYLNNEARSFVFHAKDNLDGTVDWVFSPSHAAPALLKVEGRPERAEAYYKVVDAQGASVDVGAFGSLWTGIASSLFNCADFSGKRVFYKRADARNAGCAKEKSGYNYGFSWLPTGGKAVLDAGAVYLRTIFYTPVDQVYSVKNVCASGEPLIVSTAQTLDNFDEFIGLKHNLEATTLSDMFEKVKARKMCLKASDNEVRLWWNEDELYKELAANYNDHFDSLAEGNADFQACGPEAAQK
;
A
#
# COMPACT_ATOMS: atom_id res chain seq x y z
N MET A 1 -3.73 -42.16 -34.25
CA MET A 1 -3.62 -42.63 -32.85
C MET A 1 -3.27 -41.38 -32.07
N GLU A 2 -4.27 -40.71 -31.49
CA GLU A 2 -4.09 -39.47 -30.72
C GLU A 2 -3.49 -39.84 -29.36
N ASN A 3 -2.25 -39.45 -29.12
CA ASN A 3 -1.67 -39.49 -27.78
C ASN A 3 -2.07 -38.20 -27.08
N LEU A 4 -3.23 -38.19 -26.44
CA LEU A 4 -3.65 -37.07 -25.61
C LEU A 4 -2.82 -37.07 -24.32
N LEU A 5 -2.12 -35.97 -24.06
CA LEU A 5 -1.57 -35.67 -22.74
C LEU A 5 -2.59 -34.81 -21.99
N HIS A 6 -2.87 -35.17 -20.74
CA HIS A 6 -3.86 -34.50 -19.91
C HIS A 6 -3.18 -33.97 -18.64
N ASP A 7 -3.45 -32.72 -18.30
CA ASP A 7 -3.04 -32.11 -17.04
C ASP A 7 -4.09 -31.12 -16.52
N GLU A 8 -3.99 -30.74 -15.26
CA GLU A 8 -4.84 -29.72 -14.63
C GLU A 8 -3.98 -28.51 -14.25
N VAL A 9 -4.40 -27.32 -14.70
CA VAL A 9 -3.64 -26.08 -14.54
C VAL A 9 -4.50 -24.96 -13.97
N TYR A 10 -3.93 -24.15 -13.09
CA TYR A 10 -4.59 -22.94 -12.58
C TYR A 10 -4.29 -21.77 -13.50
N LEU A 11 -5.35 -21.15 -14.04
CA LEU A 11 -5.26 -20.04 -14.98
C LEU A 11 -6.04 -18.82 -14.45
N LYS A 12 -5.65 -17.64 -14.94
CA LYS A 12 -6.31 -16.36 -14.73
C LYS A 12 -6.91 -15.84 -16.05
N PRO A 13 -7.87 -14.90 -16.02
CA PRO A 13 -8.35 -14.20 -17.20
C PRO A 13 -7.20 -13.53 -17.91
N ASP A 14 -6.90 -13.98 -19.14
CA ASP A 14 -5.86 -13.45 -20.00
C ASP A 14 -6.08 -13.90 -21.46
N GLY A 15 -5.26 -13.39 -22.38
CA GLY A 15 -5.32 -13.66 -23.80
C GLY A 15 -4.25 -14.65 -24.24
N TYR A 16 -4.65 -15.85 -24.65
CA TYR A 16 -3.74 -16.86 -25.19
C TYR A 16 -3.51 -16.65 -26.68
N THR A 17 -3.02 -15.45 -27.02
CA THR A 17 -2.80 -15.00 -28.42
C THR A 17 -1.47 -15.48 -28.97
N ALA A 18 -1.31 -15.40 -30.30
CA ALA A 18 -0.01 -15.65 -30.94
C ALA A 18 1.06 -14.63 -30.50
N ASP A 19 0.64 -13.41 -30.17
CA ASP A 19 1.51 -12.35 -29.66
C ASP A 19 2.08 -12.72 -28.27
N LEU A 20 1.23 -13.20 -27.34
CA LEU A 20 1.69 -13.75 -26.05
C LEU A 20 2.72 -14.87 -26.24
N LEU A 21 2.49 -15.79 -27.18
CA LEU A 21 3.41 -16.89 -27.45
C LEU A 21 4.78 -16.41 -27.96
N SER A 22 4.78 -15.44 -28.88
CA SER A 22 6.00 -14.82 -29.40
C SER A 22 6.77 -14.11 -28.29
N ASP A 23 6.07 -13.33 -27.47
CA ASP A 23 6.65 -12.56 -26.38
C ASP A 23 7.20 -13.46 -25.26
N LEU A 24 6.48 -14.54 -24.93
CA LEU A 24 6.96 -15.55 -24.00
C LEU A 24 8.21 -16.27 -24.51
N ASP A 25 8.32 -16.53 -25.82
CA ASP A 25 9.54 -17.08 -26.41
C ASP A 25 10.72 -16.12 -26.31
N GLU A 26 10.52 -14.83 -26.60
CA GLU A 26 11.57 -13.83 -26.41
C GLU A 26 12.03 -13.79 -24.95
N TYR A 27 11.09 -13.74 -24.00
CA TYR A 27 11.40 -13.74 -22.57
C TYR A 27 12.21 -14.96 -22.13
N LEU A 28 11.78 -16.17 -22.51
CA LEU A 28 12.44 -17.43 -22.14
C LEU A 28 13.84 -17.56 -22.75
N ARG A 29 14.09 -16.95 -23.92
CA ARG A 29 15.40 -17.00 -24.59
C ARG A 29 16.36 -15.91 -24.13
N SER A 30 15.86 -14.76 -23.69
CA SER A 30 16.69 -13.57 -23.41
C SER A 30 16.82 -13.25 -21.92
N GLN A 31 15.71 -13.31 -21.17
CA GLN A 31 15.66 -12.87 -19.77
C GLN A 31 15.74 -14.05 -18.81
N ALA A 32 14.94 -15.10 -19.04
CA ALA A 32 14.88 -16.29 -18.18
C ALA A 32 15.78 -17.45 -18.68
N PHE A 33 16.73 -17.17 -19.58
CA PHE A 33 17.53 -18.19 -20.28
C PHE A 33 18.14 -19.27 -19.37
N PHE A 34 18.67 -18.89 -18.21
CA PHE A 34 19.30 -19.83 -17.27
C PHE A 34 18.30 -20.74 -16.54
N GLU A 35 17.02 -20.35 -16.48
CA GLU A 35 15.94 -21.08 -15.83
C GLU A 35 15.10 -21.87 -16.83
N THR A 36 15.19 -21.51 -18.11
CA THR A 36 14.44 -22.15 -19.20
C THR A 36 14.87 -23.61 -19.42
N PRO A 37 13.93 -24.58 -19.44
CA PRO A 37 14.26 -25.99 -19.67
C PRO A 37 15.00 -26.23 -20.99
N SER A 38 16.01 -27.10 -20.99
CA SER A 38 16.81 -27.37 -22.19
C SER A 38 15.98 -27.89 -23.38
N GLY A 39 14.93 -28.66 -23.12
CA GLY A 39 14.01 -29.12 -24.16
C GLY A 39 13.30 -27.98 -24.88
N TYR A 40 13.00 -26.89 -24.17
CA TYR A 40 12.44 -25.69 -24.77
C TYR A 40 13.43 -25.06 -25.77
N LEU A 41 14.65 -24.79 -25.29
CA LEU A 41 15.71 -24.14 -26.07
C LEU A 41 16.17 -24.96 -27.28
N GLN A 42 16.02 -26.29 -27.22
CA GLN A 42 16.46 -27.21 -28.27
C GLN A 42 15.49 -27.31 -29.45
N TRP A 43 14.17 -27.37 -29.20
CA TRP A 43 13.21 -27.62 -30.30
C TRP A 43 11.84 -26.97 -30.09
N LEU A 44 11.34 -26.85 -28.86
CA LEU A 44 9.98 -26.35 -28.63
C LEU A 44 9.83 -24.86 -28.96
N LYS A 45 10.89 -24.06 -28.81
CA LYS A 45 10.88 -22.63 -29.18
C LYS A 45 10.41 -22.40 -30.63
N GLU A 46 10.76 -23.29 -31.55
CA GLU A 46 10.41 -23.16 -32.96
C GLU A 46 8.88 -23.23 -33.18
N TYR A 47 8.16 -23.90 -32.28
CA TYR A 47 6.70 -23.93 -32.30
C TYR A 47 6.06 -22.62 -31.82
N PHE A 48 6.71 -21.91 -30.89
CA PHE A 48 6.20 -20.64 -30.36
C PHE A 48 6.35 -19.52 -31.39
N SER A 49 7.39 -19.58 -32.22
CA SER A 49 7.62 -18.64 -33.32
C SER A 49 7.00 -19.05 -34.67
N SER A 50 6.30 -20.19 -34.74
CA SER A 50 5.70 -20.71 -35.99
C SER A 50 4.17 -20.66 -35.95
N PRO A 51 3.55 -19.64 -36.59
CA PRO A 51 2.10 -19.50 -36.62
C PRO A 51 1.40 -20.76 -37.12
N GLY A 52 0.35 -21.19 -36.41
CA GLY A 52 -0.45 -22.38 -36.75
C GLY A 52 0.20 -23.72 -36.45
N ARG A 53 1.39 -23.77 -35.84
CA ARG A 53 2.03 -25.02 -35.38
C ARG A 53 1.73 -25.33 -33.92
N LEU A 54 1.50 -24.29 -33.13
CA LEU A 54 1.03 -24.36 -31.76
C LEU A 54 -0.18 -23.42 -31.62
N GLU A 55 -1.32 -23.96 -31.21
CA GLU A 55 -2.54 -23.17 -31.01
C GLU A 55 -3.22 -23.52 -29.70
N PHE A 56 -3.78 -22.50 -29.04
CA PHE A 56 -4.69 -22.71 -27.92
C PHE A 56 -6.13 -22.70 -28.43
N VAL A 57 -6.93 -23.66 -27.97
CA VAL A 57 -8.36 -23.75 -28.31
C VAL A 57 -9.22 -24.05 -27.08
N SER A 58 -10.50 -23.77 -27.17
CA SER A 58 -11.51 -24.17 -26.19
C SER A 58 -12.79 -24.53 -26.93
N ASP A 59 -13.55 -25.49 -26.40
CA ASP A 59 -14.86 -25.85 -26.95
C ASP A 59 -15.99 -24.94 -26.44
N ASN A 60 -15.77 -24.28 -25.30
CA ASN A 60 -16.87 -23.74 -24.48
C ASN A 60 -16.67 -22.29 -24.02
N HIS A 61 -15.52 -21.67 -24.30
CA HIS A 61 -15.29 -20.27 -23.94
C HIS A 61 -14.30 -19.55 -24.86
N SER A 62 -14.23 -18.23 -24.73
CA SER A 62 -13.17 -17.42 -25.35
C SER A 62 -11.81 -17.72 -24.70
N LEU A 63 -10.74 -17.54 -25.45
CA LEU A 63 -9.35 -17.53 -24.98
C LEU A 63 -8.73 -16.14 -25.01
N THR A 64 -9.49 -15.14 -25.44
CA THR A 64 -9.07 -13.75 -25.57
C THR A 64 -10.24 -12.83 -25.17
N PRO A 65 -10.48 -12.64 -23.86
CA PRO A 65 -9.81 -13.30 -22.74
C PRO A 65 -10.45 -14.64 -22.36
N LEU A 66 -9.70 -15.43 -21.58
CA LEU A 66 -10.24 -16.51 -20.75
C LEU A 66 -11.32 -15.94 -19.80
N PRO A 67 -12.48 -16.60 -19.62
CA PRO A 67 -13.64 -15.98 -18.98
C PRO A 67 -13.50 -15.78 -17.47
N SER A 68 -12.76 -16.65 -16.78
CA SER A 68 -12.63 -16.60 -15.33
C SER A 68 -11.27 -17.13 -14.87
N ALA A 69 -10.90 -16.81 -13.63
CA ALA A 69 -9.78 -17.47 -12.98
C ALA A 69 -10.25 -18.81 -12.42
N GLY A 70 -9.40 -19.84 -12.41
CA GLY A 70 -9.81 -21.15 -11.88
C GLY A 70 -8.92 -22.31 -12.32
N LEU A 71 -9.41 -23.51 -12.08
CA LEU A 71 -8.81 -24.76 -12.53
C LEU A 71 -9.34 -25.11 -13.92
N TYR A 72 -8.41 -25.31 -14.85
CA TYR A 72 -8.68 -25.70 -16.23
C TYR A 72 -8.03 -27.05 -16.52
N ARG A 73 -8.74 -27.91 -17.26
CA ARG A 73 -8.16 -29.11 -17.85
C ARG A 73 -7.46 -28.71 -19.13
N MET A 74 -6.18 -29.07 -19.22
CA MET A 74 -5.35 -28.92 -20.40
C MET A 74 -5.25 -30.28 -21.11
N ASP A 75 -5.77 -30.34 -22.33
CA ASP A 75 -5.69 -31.50 -23.21
C ASP A 75 -4.77 -31.17 -24.40
N ILE A 76 -3.62 -31.81 -24.51
CA ILE A 76 -2.67 -31.59 -25.61
C ILE A 76 -2.89 -32.66 -26.68
N SER A 77 -3.28 -32.24 -27.89
CA SER A 77 -3.34 -33.09 -29.07
C SER A 77 -2.17 -32.80 -30.01
N ILE A 78 -1.60 -33.85 -30.59
CA ILE A 78 -0.47 -33.74 -31.51
C ILE A 78 -0.82 -34.49 -32.79
N GLU A 79 -0.86 -33.76 -33.90
CA GLU A 79 -1.11 -34.30 -35.22
C GLU A 79 0.17 -34.31 -36.06
N PHE A 80 0.49 -35.47 -36.63
CA PHE A 80 1.63 -35.64 -37.50
C PHE A 80 1.18 -35.70 -38.97
N PRO A 81 1.84 -34.96 -39.88
CA PRO A 81 1.59 -35.08 -41.31
C PRO A 81 1.77 -36.53 -41.80
N PRO A 82 1.08 -36.93 -42.89
CA PRO A 82 1.26 -38.25 -43.49
C PRO A 82 2.75 -38.56 -43.76
N GLY A 83 3.22 -39.71 -43.28
CA GLY A 83 4.61 -40.15 -43.42
C GLY A 83 5.60 -39.59 -42.40
N LYS A 84 5.17 -38.72 -41.47
CA LYS A 84 6.02 -38.09 -40.43
C LYS A 84 5.62 -38.48 -39.00
N LEU A 85 5.08 -39.68 -38.80
CA LEU A 85 4.57 -40.12 -37.49
C LEU A 85 5.67 -40.07 -36.42
N GLY A 86 5.43 -39.34 -35.34
CA GLY A 86 6.38 -39.17 -34.23
C GLY A 86 7.50 -38.18 -34.50
N GLN A 87 7.49 -37.50 -35.66
CA GLN A 87 8.48 -36.50 -36.02
C GLN A 87 7.96 -35.09 -35.68
N PHE A 88 8.61 -34.43 -34.73
CA PHE A 88 8.28 -33.04 -34.35
C PHE A 88 9.00 -32.03 -35.24
N MET A 89 10.25 -32.32 -35.60
CA MET A 89 11.10 -31.42 -36.37
C MET A 89 11.58 -32.07 -37.68
N GLU A 90 11.76 -31.28 -38.72
CA GLU A 90 12.47 -31.66 -39.93
C GLU A 90 13.35 -30.50 -40.39
N SER A 91 14.67 -30.70 -40.42
CA SER A 91 15.63 -29.66 -40.82
C SER A 91 15.41 -28.33 -40.07
N ASP A 92 15.25 -28.42 -38.75
CA ASP A 92 14.95 -27.31 -37.83
C ASP A 92 13.59 -26.61 -38.01
N GLU A 93 12.71 -27.12 -38.88
CA GLU A 93 11.33 -26.64 -38.98
C GLU A 93 10.34 -27.53 -38.21
N PRO A 94 9.38 -26.96 -37.46
CA PRO A 94 8.32 -27.73 -36.82
C PRO A 94 7.37 -28.32 -37.87
N VAL A 95 7.17 -29.64 -37.82
CA VAL A 95 6.31 -30.36 -38.79
C VAL A 95 5.02 -30.89 -38.17
N ALA A 96 5.00 -31.18 -36.86
CA ALA A 96 3.76 -31.56 -36.18
C ALA A 96 2.87 -30.34 -35.92
N PHE A 97 1.57 -30.57 -35.70
CA PHE A 97 0.62 -29.58 -35.22
C PHE A 97 0.28 -29.90 -33.77
N ILE A 98 0.44 -28.93 -32.88
CA ILE A 98 0.17 -29.07 -31.44
C ILE A 98 -1.02 -28.18 -31.09
N THR A 99 -2.09 -28.81 -30.61
CA THR A 99 -3.29 -28.10 -30.16
C THR A 99 -3.40 -28.27 -28.66
N VAL A 100 -3.36 -27.16 -27.93
CA VAL A 100 -3.53 -27.12 -26.47
C VAL A 100 -4.96 -26.67 -26.18
N LYS A 101 -5.79 -27.61 -25.74
CA LYS A 101 -7.18 -27.34 -25.43
C LYS A 101 -7.36 -27.05 -23.95
N LEU A 102 -7.91 -25.88 -23.64
CA LEU A 102 -8.18 -25.43 -22.28
C LEU A 102 -9.68 -25.43 -22.03
N ASN A 103 -10.14 -26.25 -21.08
CA ASN A 103 -11.54 -26.31 -20.69
C ASN A 103 -11.69 -26.06 -19.19
N GLU A 104 -12.55 -25.12 -18.80
CA GLU A 104 -12.81 -24.84 -17.38
C GLU A 104 -13.36 -26.09 -16.66
N VAL A 105 -12.71 -26.47 -15.55
CA VAL A 105 -13.17 -27.52 -14.64
C VAL A 105 -13.95 -26.88 -13.50
N VAL A 106 -13.32 -25.89 -12.86
CA VAL A 106 -13.88 -25.14 -11.73
C VAL A 106 -13.37 -23.70 -11.79
N GLY A 107 -14.28 -22.74 -11.97
CA GLY A 107 -13.99 -21.33 -11.73
C GLY A 107 -13.74 -21.03 -10.25
N MET A 108 -13.00 -19.96 -9.96
CA MET A 108 -12.70 -19.57 -8.58
C MET A 108 -13.96 -19.07 -7.85
N PRO A 109 -14.31 -19.63 -6.68
CA PRO A 109 -15.54 -19.29 -5.97
C PRO A 109 -15.52 -17.91 -5.32
N THR A 110 -14.33 -17.37 -5.05
CA THR A 110 -14.11 -16.01 -4.54
C THR A 110 -12.96 -15.40 -5.30
N SER A 111 -13.19 -14.27 -5.96
CA SER A 111 -12.14 -13.53 -6.66
C SER A 111 -11.68 -12.34 -5.83
N ASN A 112 -10.42 -11.96 -5.98
CA ASN A 112 -10.02 -10.59 -5.66
C ASN A 112 -9.64 -9.89 -6.97
N LEU A 113 -9.58 -8.56 -6.93
CA LEU A 113 -9.30 -7.76 -8.12
C LEU A 113 -8.03 -8.23 -8.88
N PHE A 114 -6.98 -8.68 -8.18
CA PHE A 114 -5.76 -9.14 -8.83
C PHE A 114 -5.90 -10.49 -9.53
N GLU A 115 -6.79 -11.36 -9.06
CA GLU A 115 -7.11 -12.65 -9.72
C GLU A 115 -7.83 -12.44 -11.06
N ARG A 116 -8.49 -11.28 -11.22
CA ARG A 116 -9.24 -10.92 -12.44
C ARG A 116 -8.40 -10.15 -13.46
N LEU A 117 -7.25 -9.63 -13.04
CA LEU A 117 -6.39 -8.85 -13.90
C LEU A 117 -5.32 -9.73 -14.55
N PRO A 118 -5.12 -9.68 -15.87
CA PRO A 118 -4.02 -10.36 -16.56
C PRO A 118 -2.69 -9.64 -16.27
N LEU A 119 -2.26 -9.66 -15.00
CA LEU A 119 -1.00 -9.04 -14.57
C LEU A 119 0.16 -9.89 -15.07
N ASP A 120 0.53 -9.67 -16.32
CA ASP A 120 1.66 -10.35 -16.94
C ASP A 120 2.88 -9.48 -16.71
N GLY A 121 3.86 -10.06 -16.00
CA GLY A 121 5.07 -9.39 -15.54
C GLY A 121 5.96 -8.89 -16.69
N ALA A 122 7.26 -9.08 -16.57
CA ALA A 122 8.24 -8.55 -17.55
C ALA A 122 8.27 -9.29 -18.90
N ILE A 123 7.16 -9.90 -19.34
CA ILE A 123 7.13 -10.74 -20.54
C ILE A 123 7.63 -9.98 -21.79
N VAL A 124 7.32 -8.68 -21.97
CA VAL A 124 7.88 -7.85 -23.07
C VAL A 124 7.91 -6.34 -22.75
N GLU A 125 8.82 -5.60 -23.42
CA GLU A 125 9.02 -4.14 -23.34
C GLU A 125 8.41 -3.31 -24.50
N THR A 126 7.96 -3.93 -25.61
CA THR A 126 7.64 -3.24 -26.87
C THR A 126 6.15 -2.96 -27.10
N SER A 127 5.33 -3.99 -27.31
CA SER A 127 3.88 -3.91 -27.51
C SER A 127 3.21 -5.23 -27.12
N ARG A 128 1.93 -5.20 -26.77
CA ARG A 128 1.11 -6.40 -26.50
C ARG A 128 -0.21 -6.33 -27.25
N GLU A 129 -0.65 -7.42 -27.85
CA GLU A 129 -1.90 -7.53 -28.61
C GLU A 129 -2.79 -8.65 -28.07
N GLY A 130 -3.93 -8.24 -27.51
CA GLY A 130 -4.99 -9.12 -27.03
C GLY A 130 -4.67 -9.86 -25.73
N TYR A 131 -3.60 -9.51 -25.01
CA TYR A 131 -3.26 -10.12 -23.73
C TYR A 131 -2.74 -9.08 -22.72
N GLY A 132 -2.71 -9.42 -21.44
CA GLY A 132 -2.07 -8.60 -20.42
C GLY A 132 -2.76 -7.30 -20.04
N VAL A 133 -2.08 -6.57 -19.17
CA VAL A 133 -2.45 -5.23 -18.69
C VAL A 133 -1.58 -4.16 -19.35
N SER A 134 -2.22 -3.10 -19.81
CA SER A 134 -1.58 -1.82 -20.11
C SER A 134 -1.63 -0.89 -18.91
N TYR A 135 -0.60 -0.06 -18.73
CA TYR A 135 -0.57 0.96 -17.69
C TYR A 135 -0.59 2.38 -18.31
N THR A 136 -1.21 3.33 -17.62
CA THR A 136 -1.17 4.76 -17.97
C THR A 136 -0.96 5.61 -16.72
N GLY A 137 -0.45 6.83 -16.88
CA GLY A 137 -0.19 7.73 -15.75
C GLY A 137 1.23 7.59 -15.20
N ASP A 138 1.35 7.54 -13.87
CA ASP A 138 2.64 7.50 -13.19
C ASP A 138 3.31 6.13 -13.30
N ARG A 139 4.65 6.10 -13.15
CA ARG A 139 5.41 4.85 -13.09
C ARG A 139 5.56 4.41 -11.66
N VAL A 140 5.29 3.14 -11.38
CA VAL A 140 5.40 2.61 -10.01
C VAL A 140 6.16 1.29 -9.98
N PRO A 141 7.18 1.16 -9.13
CA PRO A 141 7.89 -0.10 -8.95
C PRO A 141 6.98 -1.14 -8.28
N ILE A 142 6.79 -2.27 -8.96
CA ILE A 142 6.09 -3.45 -8.42
C ILE A 142 7.08 -4.28 -7.58
N ARG A 143 8.33 -4.41 -8.04
CA ARG A 143 9.42 -5.14 -7.39
C ARG A 143 10.74 -4.37 -7.47
N SER A 144 11.43 -4.25 -6.34
CA SER A 144 12.67 -3.45 -6.23
C SER A 144 13.91 -4.15 -6.80
N ASP A 145 13.92 -5.47 -6.86
CA ASP A 145 15.07 -6.32 -7.23
C ASP A 145 15.19 -6.58 -8.74
N GLU A 146 14.09 -6.46 -9.50
CA GLU A 146 14.05 -6.75 -10.94
C GLU A 146 13.75 -5.52 -11.82
N GLY A 147 13.57 -4.33 -11.24
CA GLY A 147 13.19 -3.13 -12.01
C GLY A 147 11.82 -3.27 -12.70
N VAL A 148 10.94 -4.13 -12.18
CA VAL A 148 9.60 -4.34 -12.71
C VAL A 148 8.73 -3.16 -12.31
N GLU A 149 8.32 -2.38 -13.29
CA GLU A 149 7.49 -1.19 -13.11
C GLU A 149 6.15 -1.33 -13.85
N ALA A 150 5.09 -0.83 -13.22
CA ALA A 150 3.87 -0.48 -13.91
C ALA A 150 4.16 0.74 -14.82
N ARG A 151 4.29 0.53 -16.13
CA ARG A 151 4.58 1.59 -17.10
C ARG A 151 3.80 1.39 -18.41
N PRO A 152 3.46 2.48 -19.13
CA PRO A 152 2.84 2.36 -20.45
C PRO A 152 3.72 1.59 -21.44
N ILE A 153 3.10 0.72 -22.23
CA ILE A 153 3.73 -0.04 -23.31
C ILE A 153 3.18 0.52 -24.64
N PRO A 154 3.90 1.42 -25.33
CA PRO A 154 3.40 2.12 -26.52
C PRO A 154 2.94 1.16 -27.63
N GLY A 155 1.78 1.42 -28.22
CA GLY A 155 1.26 0.62 -29.34
C GLY A 155 0.58 -0.69 -28.95
N SER A 156 0.34 -0.92 -27.66
CA SER A 156 -0.35 -2.13 -27.18
C SER A 156 -1.88 -2.00 -27.22
N ASP A 157 -2.55 -3.11 -27.53
CA ASP A 157 -3.99 -3.33 -27.42
C ASP A 157 -4.26 -4.45 -26.40
N ASN A 158 -4.18 -4.10 -25.11
CA ASN A 158 -4.28 -5.03 -23.99
C ASN A 158 -5.72 -5.32 -23.57
N LEU A 159 -5.91 -6.40 -22.82
CA LEU A 159 -7.22 -6.79 -22.29
C LEU A 159 -7.71 -5.89 -21.15
N ALA A 160 -6.80 -5.29 -20.40
CA ALA A 160 -7.13 -4.40 -19.31
C ALA A 160 -6.24 -3.15 -19.29
N LEU A 161 -6.81 -2.05 -18.83
CA LEU A 161 -6.12 -0.78 -18.66
C LEU A 161 -6.09 -0.40 -17.18
N VAL A 162 -4.88 -0.28 -16.63
CA VAL A 162 -4.63 0.24 -15.29
C VAL A 162 -4.19 1.70 -15.37
N ARG A 163 -4.89 2.59 -14.68
CA ARG A 163 -4.50 3.99 -14.50
C ARG A 163 -3.77 4.13 -13.18
N VAL A 164 -2.53 4.55 -13.24
CA VAL A 164 -1.64 4.63 -12.09
C VAL A 164 -1.50 6.09 -11.68
N ALA A 165 -1.69 6.36 -10.39
CA ALA A 165 -1.50 7.65 -9.79
C ALA A 165 -0.63 7.53 -8.53
N HIS A 166 0.36 8.41 -8.43
CA HIS A 166 1.18 8.60 -7.25
C HIS A 166 0.68 9.83 -6.48
N ARG A 167 0.50 9.68 -5.16
CA ARG A 167 0.03 10.74 -4.26
C ARG A 167 0.98 10.87 -3.08
N THR A 168 1.72 11.96 -3.06
CA THR A 168 2.81 12.25 -2.11
C THR A 168 2.64 13.62 -1.46
N ASP A 169 1.44 14.19 -1.43
CA ASP A 169 1.20 15.40 -0.68
C ASP A 169 0.79 15.07 0.76
N PHE A 170 1.29 15.86 1.72
CA PHE A 170 1.07 15.60 3.15
C PHE A 170 -0.42 15.67 3.53
N GLU A 171 -1.17 16.59 2.93
CA GLU A 171 -2.61 16.76 3.17
C GLU A 171 -3.37 15.49 2.79
N TYR A 172 -3.15 14.94 1.59
CA TYR A 172 -3.74 13.68 1.16
C TYR A 172 -3.41 12.53 2.11
N LEU A 173 -2.14 12.40 2.51
CA LEU A 173 -1.66 11.32 3.38
C LEU A 173 -2.19 11.40 4.82
N ASN A 174 -2.63 12.57 5.30
CA ASN A 174 -3.07 12.75 6.69
C ASN A 174 -4.56 13.05 6.83
N ASN A 175 -5.20 13.62 5.81
CA ASN A 175 -6.58 14.12 5.88
C ASN A 175 -7.54 13.35 4.98
N GLU A 176 -7.15 13.05 3.74
CA GLU A 176 -8.05 12.40 2.77
C GLU A 176 -7.95 10.87 2.81
N ALA A 177 -6.74 10.35 2.58
CA ALA A 177 -6.44 8.93 2.49
C ALA A 177 -5.53 8.48 3.63
N ARG A 178 -5.83 8.96 4.84
CA ARG A 178 -5.04 8.69 6.04
C ARG A 178 -4.75 7.20 6.20
N SER A 179 -3.49 6.88 6.44
CA SER A 179 -2.94 5.51 6.59
C SER A 179 -2.88 4.65 5.33
N PHE A 180 -3.57 5.02 4.24
CA PHE A 180 -3.54 4.25 3.00
C PHE A 180 -2.18 4.37 2.31
N VAL A 181 -1.72 3.24 1.79
CA VAL A 181 -0.44 3.13 1.07
C VAL A 181 -0.70 2.68 -0.36
N PHE A 182 -1.70 1.84 -0.56
CA PHE A 182 -2.11 1.40 -1.89
C PHE A 182 -3.62 1.17 -1.95
N HIS A 183 -4.21 1.55 -3.08
CA HIS A 183 -5.61 1.30 -3.38
C HIS A 183 -5.76 0.96 -4.87
N ALA A 184 -6.24 -0.25 -5.14
CA ALA A 184 -6.72 -0.64 -6.46
C ALA A 184 -8.24 -0.70 -6.47
N LYS A 185 -8.87 -0.17 -7.52
CA LYS A 185 -10.32 -0.17 -7.67
C LYS A 185 -10.74 -0.37 -9.12
N ASP A 186 -11.64 -1.32 -9.32
CA ASP A 186 -12.32 -1.57 -10.59
C ASP A 186 -13.36 -0.46 -10.85
N ASN A 187 -13.31 0.15 -12.03
CA ASN A 187 -14.21 1.21 -12.44
C ASN A 187 -15.28 0.71 -13.40
N LEU A 188 -16.41 1.44 -13.44
CA LEU A 188 -17.52 1.12 -14.33
C LEU A 188 -17.19 1.30 -15.82
N ASP A 189 -16.11 2.00 -16.14
CA ASP A 189 -15.64 2.21 -17.52
C ASP A 189 -14.72 1.08 -18.02
N GLY A 190 -14.55 0.01 -17.23
CA GLY A 190 -13.70 -1.13 -17.56
C GLY A 190 -12.21 -0.91 -17.29
N THR A 191 -11.84 0.22 -16.67
CA THR A 191 -10.46 0.47 -16.23
C THR A 191 -10.28 0.17 -14.75
N VAL A 192 -9.03 0.01 -14.33
CA VAL A 192 -8.68 -0.14 -12.92
C VAL A 192 -7.80 1.02 -12.49
N ASP A 193 -8.17 1.73 -11.43
CA ASP A 193 -7.31 2.76 -10.85
C ASP A 193 -6.41 2.15 -9.79
N TRP A 194 -5.10 2.38 -9.90
CA TRP A 194 -4.10 2.11 -8.87
C TRP A 194 -3.59 3.43 -8.31
N VAL A 195 -3.87 3.68 -7.03
CA VAL A 195 -3.36 4.85 -6.30
C VAL A 195 -2.31 4.37 -5.32
N PHE A 196 -1.08 4.83 -5.53
CA PHE A 196 0.07 4.60 -4.65
C PHE A 196 0.33 5.83 -3.80
N SER A 197 0.48 5.61 -2.51
CA SER A 197 0.70 6.64 -1.51
C SER A 197 1.78 6.20 -0.53
N PRO A 198 2.98 5.89 -1.03
CA PRO A 198 4.07 5.39 -0.20
C PRO A 198 4.40 6.44 0.85
N SER A 199 4.39 6.02 2.10
CA SER A 199 4.58 6.90 3.24
C SER A 199 5.44 6.28 4.32
N HIS A 200 6.21 7.12 5.01
CA HIS A 200 6.68 6.85 6.36
C HIS A 200 5.51 7.00 7.31
N ALA A 201 5.34 6.05 8.23
CA ALA A 201 4.37 6.16 9.31
C ALA A 201 5.12 6.46 10.62
N ALA A 202 5.11 7.72 11.05
CA ALA A 202 5.84 8.19 12.24
C ALA A 202 4.86 8.40 13.42
N PRO A 203 4.83 7.49 14.41
CA PRO A 203 4.02 7.67 15.61
C PRO A 203 4.53 8.85 16.43
N ALA A 204 3.60 9.63 16.98
CA ALA A 204 3.89 10.75 17.85
C ALA A 204 2.93 10.80 19.05
N LEU A 205 3.45 11.28 20.17
CA LEU A 205 2.74 11.58 21.40
C LEU A 205 2.80 13.09 21.64
N LEU A 206 1.69 13.65 22.09
CA LEU A 206 1.56 15.03 22.52
C LEU A 206 1.06 15.07 23.96
N LYS A 207 1.85 15.63 24.86
CA LYS A 207 1.41 15.97 26.23
C LYS A 207 0.93 17.42 26.23
N VAL A 208 -0.29 17.61 26.74
CA VAL A 208 -0.85 18.94 26.99
C VAL A 208 -0.95 19.13 28.49
N GLU A 209 -0.36 20.20 29.02
CA GLU A 209 -0.47 20.55 30.44
C GLU A 209 -1.51 21.66 30.66
N GLY A 210 -2.31 21.49 31.72
CA GLY A 210 -3.26 22.49 32.17
C GLY A 210 -2.56 23.62 32.90
N ARG A 211 -3.01 24.85 32.67
CA ARG A 211 -2.55 26.06 33.35
C ARG A 211 -3.75 26.89 33.81
N PRO A 212 -3.53 27.84 34.75
CA PRO A 212 -4.49 28.89 35.05
C PRO A 212 -5.14 29.43 33.78
N GLU A 213 -6.43 29.18 33.67
CA GLU A 213 -7.32 29.72 32.63
C GLU A 213 -7.10 29.19 31.20
N ARG A 214 -6.23 28.20 30.95
CA ARG A 214 -6.09 27.56 29.61
C ARG A 214 -5.29 26.27 29.63
N ALA A 215 -5.58 25.37 28.69
CA ALA A 215 -4.65 24.30 28.29
C ALA A 215 -4.53 24.35 26.77
N GLU A 216 -3.32 24.49 26.25
CA GLU A 216 -3.08 24.67 24.82
C GLU A 216 -1.84 23.90 24.39
N ALA A 217 -1.88 23.35 23.18
CA ALA A 217 -0.75 22.68 22.57
C ALA A 217 -0.83 22.87 21.06
N TYR A 218 0.19 23.51 20.49
CA TYR A 218 0.27 23.78 19.05
C TYR A 218 1.64 23.39 18.49
N TYR A 219 1.63 22.96 17.23
CA TYR A 219 2.81 22.58 16.47
C TYR A 219 2.72 23.08 15.01
N LYS A 220 3.85 23.07 14.31
CA LYS A 220 3.94 23.26 12.85
C LYS A 220 4.52 22.02 12.21
N VAL A 221 4.07 21.72 11.00
CA VAL A 221 4.79 20.84 10.08
C VAL A 221 5.70 21.71 9.23
N VAL A 222 6.96 21.29 9.11
CA VAL A 222 7.97 21.98 8.30
C VAL A 222 8.63 21.02 7.32
N ASP A 223 9.12 21.56 6.21
CA ASP A 223 9.91 20.83 5.22
C ASP A 223 11.40 20.74 5.61
N ALA A 224 12.22 20.18 4.71
CA ALA A 224 13.65 20.03 4.89
C ALA A 224 14.41 21.37 5.07
N GLN A 225 13.83 22.47 4.62
CA GLN A 225 14.39 23.82 4.73
C GLN A 225 13.87 24.55 5.99
N GLY A 226 12.99 23.92 6.77
CA GLY A 226 12.36 24.50 7.94
C GLY A 226 11.21 25.45 7.62
N ALA A 227 10.74 25.50 6.37
CA ALA A 227 9.60 26.32 5.99
C ALA A 227 8.29 25.65 6.42
N SER A 228 7.32 26.45 6.90
CA SER A 228 6.02 25.94 7.33
C SER A 228 5.22 25.43 6.13
N VAL A 229 4.69 24.21 6.26
CA VAL A 229 3.90 23.54 5.23
C VAL A 229 2.42 23.71 5.53
N ASP A 230 1.61 24.08 4.54
CA ASP A 230 0.16 24.03 4.66
C ASP A 230 -0.27 22.57 4.50
N VAL A 231 -0.81 21.99 5.56
CA VAL A 231 -1.26 20.59 5.59
C VAL A 231 -2.79 20.50 5.61
N GLY A 232 -3.48 21.59 5.28
CA GLY A 232 -4.93 21.66 5.16
C GLY A 232 -5.63 22.29 6.37
N ALA A 233 -6.90 21.92 6.57
CA ALA A 233 -7.76 22.46 7.62
C ALA A 233 -7.38 21.99 9.05
N PHE A 234 -6.79 20.81 9.15
CA PHE A 234 -6.24 20.22 10.37
C PHE A 234 -4.91 19.53 10.02
N GLY A 235 -4.03 19.36 11.01
CA GLY A 235 -2.72 18.76 10.83
C GLY A 235 -2.70 17.25 11.08
N SER A 236 -3.54 16.74 11.98
CA SER A 236 -3.68 15.31 12.21
C SER A 236 -4.95 14.92 12.96
N LEU A 237 -5.22 13.60 13.02
CA LEU A 237 -6.23 13.01 13.88
C LEU A 237 -5.60 12.43 15.14
N TRP A 238 -5.92 13.03 16.28
CA TRP A 238 -5.36 12.66 17.56
C TRP A 238 -6.32 11.79 18.36
N THR A 239 -5.77 10.89 19.18
CA THR A 239 -6.53 10.07 20.14
C THR A 239 -5.95 10.27 21.52
N GLY A 240 -6.81 10.60 22.49
CA GLY A 240 -6.40 10.66 23.89
C GLY A 240 -6.24 9.27 24.48
N ILE A 241 -5.10 9.04 25.13
CA ILE A 241 -4.70 7.73 25.65
C ILE A 241 -4.45 7.70 27.14
N ALA A 242 -4.26 8.87 27.76
CA ALA A 242 -4.13 8.97 29.20
C ALA A 242 -4.51 10.36 29.68
N SER A 243 -4.87 10.44 30.95
CA SER A 243 -5.09 11.68 31.65
C SER A 243 -4.73 11.53 33.12
N SER A 244 -4.16 12.58 33.71
CA SER A 244 -4.07 12.74 35.17
C SER A 244 -5.31 13.41 35.76
N LEU A 245 -6.29 13.75 34.93
CA LEU A 245 -7.59 14.22 35.37
C LEU A 245 -8.50 13.02 35.67
N PHE A 246 -9.36 13.17 36.67
CA PHE A 246 -10.28 12.14 37.14
C PHE A 246 -11.10 11.50 36.00
N ASN A 247 -11.23 10.17 36.03
CA ASN A 247 -12.01 9.38 35.07
C ASN A 247 -11.63 9.58 33.59
N CYS A 248 -10.32 9.65 33.28
CA CYS A 248 -9.86 9.78 31.91
C CYS A 248 -10.44 11.03 31.20
N ALA A 249 -10.62 12.12 31.95
CA ALA A 249 -11.19 13.34 31.42
C ALA A 249 -10.16 14.22 30.69
N ASP A 250 -10.61 15.03 29.76
CA ASP A 250 -9.89 16.19 29.25
C ASP A 250 -10.18 17.42 30.12
N PHE A 251 -9.58 18.56 29.77
CA PHE A 251 -9.72 19.80 30.52
C PHE A 251 -11.14 20.39 30.55
N SER A 252 -12.07 19.86 29.75
CA SER A 252 -13.50 20.22 29.80
C SER A 252 -14.31 19.33 30.75
N GLY A 253 -13.67 18.35 31.40
CA GLY A 253 -14.32 17.34 32.24
C GLY A 253 -15.03 16.24 31.45
N LYS A 254 -14.84 16.19 30.13
CA LYS A 254 -15.37 15.12 29.26
C LYS A 254 -14.31 14.05 29.10
N ARG A 255 -14.69 12.81 28.80
CA ARG A 255 -13.71 11.75 28.48
C ARG A 255 -12.80 12.20 27.32
N VAL A 256 -11.51 11.86 27.41
CA VAL A 256 -10.57 12.08 26.31
C VAL A 256 -11.09 11.46 25.01
N PHE A 257 -10.86 12.15 23.90
CA PHE A 257 -11.49 11.87 22.62
C PHE A 257 -10.77 10.78 21.81
N TYR A 258 -11.50 10.18 20.87
CA TYR A 258 -10.95 9.24 19.90
C TYR A 258 -10.97 9.88 18.50
N LYS A 259 -9.82 9.83 17.79
CA LYS A 259 -9.63 10.35 16.43
C LYS A 259 -10.26 11.71 16.16
N ARG A 260 -9.95 12.72 16.99
CA ARG A 260 -10.38 14.12 16.80
C ARG A 260 -9.34 14.88 15.99
N ALA A 261 -9.80 15.57 14.95
CA ALA A 261 -8.99 16.54 14.23
C ALA A 261 -8.55 17.68 15.18
N ASP A 262 -7.29 18.08 15.09
CA ASP A 262 -6.85 19.35 15.66
C ASP A 262 -7.34 20.53 14.81
N ALA A 263 -7.06 21.76 15.26
CA ALA A 263 -7.51 22.96 14.59
C ALA A 263 -6.34 23.79 14.11
N ARG A 264 -6.43 24.29 12.87
CA ARG A 264 -5.54 25.33 12.37
C ARG A 264 -5.81 26.66 13.07
N ASN A 265 -4.94 27.06 13.98
CA ASN A 265 -5.04 28.30 14.77
C ASN A 265 -3.66 28.67 15.35
N ALA A 266 -3.42 29.96 15.59
CA ALA A 266 -2.20 30.42 16.23
C ALA A 266 -2.11 30.07 17.73
N GLY A 267 -3.21 30.02 18.50
CA GLY A 267 -3.19 29.56 19.89
C GLY A 267 -2.03 30.10 20.75
N CYS A 268 -1.29 29.20 21.43
CA CYS A 268 -0.08 29.53 22.22
C CYS A 268 1.18 29.77 21.38
N ALA A 269 1.10 29.78 20.05
CA ALA A 269 2.26 29.92 19.19
C ALA A 269 2.99 31.25 19.42
N LYS A 270 4.29 31.19 19.73
CA LYS A 270 5.15 32.39 19.79
C LYS A 270 5.24 33.07 18.43
N GLU A 271 5.40 32.26 17.38
CA GLU A 271 5.39 32.73 15.99
C GLU A 271 3.99 32.56 15.39
N LYS A 272 3.28 33.69 15.25
CA LYS A 272 1.95 33.71 14.62
C LYS A 272 1.98 33.58 13.09
N SER A 273 3.15 33.67 12.46
CA SER A 273 3.32 33.42 11.03
C SER A 273 3.28 31.91 10.71
N GLY A 274 2.78 31.55 9.53
CA GLY A 274 2.72 30.16 9.06
C GLY A 274 1.47 29.39 9.53
N TYR A 275 1.56 28.06 9.47
CA TYR A 275 0.44 27.14 9.64
C TYR A 275 0.56 26.37 10.94
N ASN A 276 -0.09 26.89 11.99
CA ASN A 276 -0.09 26.30 13.33
C ASN A 276 -1.32 25.38 13.52
N TYR A 277 -1.10 24.19 14.08
CA TYR A 277 -2.13 23.17 14.31
C TYR A 277 -2.09 22.72 15.75
N GLY A 278 -3.25 22.50 16.36
CA GLY A 278 -3.28 22.09 17.75
C GLY A 278 -4.64 22.15 18.42
N PHE A 279 -4.61 22.03 19.74
CA PHE A 279 -5.79 22.06 20.58
C PHE A 279 -5.71 23.21 21.58
N SER A 280 -6.87 23.78 21.87
CA SER A 280 -7.06 24.75 22.93
C SER A 280 -8.30 24.39 23.73
N TRP A 281 -8.15 24.36 25.05
CA TRP A 281 -9.23 24.27 26.01
C TRP A 281 -9.28 25.59 26.75
N LEU A 282 -10.32 26.36 26.46
CA LEU A 282 -10.60 27.63 27.12
C LEU A 282 -11.72 27.45 28.16
N PRO A 283 -11.71 28.25 29.24
CA PRO A 283 -12.78 28.32 30.22
C PRO A 283 -14.12 28.55 29.52
N THR A 284 -15.07 27.64 29.71
CA THR A 284 -16.46 27.82 29.26
C THR A 284 -17.37 27.90 30.47
N GLY A 285 -18.18 28.95 30.56
CA GLY A 285 -19.16 29.12 31.63
C GLY A 285 -18.57 29.36 33.04
N GLY A 286 -17.41 30.02 33.15
CA GLY A 286 -16.81 30.42 34.43
C GLY A 286 -16.08 29.30 35.19
N LYS A 287 -15.85 28.15 34.56
CA LYS A 287 -15.00 27.09 35.12
C LYS A 287 -13.57 27.27 34.64
N ALA A 288 -12.63 27.40 35.59
CA ALA A 288 -11.21 27.36 35.29
C ALA A 288 -10.83 26.01 34.66
N VAL A 289 -9.83 26.03 33.78
CA VAL A 289 -9.11 24.82 33.39
C VAL A 289 -8.46 24.25 34.66
N LEU A 290 -8.43 22.92 34.80
CA LEU A 290 -7.81 22.30 35.99
C LEU A 290 -6.29 22.52 35.94
N ASP A 291 -5.79 23.46 36.74
CA ASP A 291 -4.41 23.97 36.75
C ASP A 291 -3.29 22.95 37.04
N ALA A 292 -3.63 21.70 37.38
CA ALA A 292 -2.69 20.70 37.87
C ALA A 292 -2.67 19.37 37.07
N GLY A 293 -3.33 19.33 35.90
CA GLY A 293 -3.47 18.10 35.12
C GLY A 293 -2.76 18.11 33.78
N ALA A 294 -2.66 16.92 33.19
CA ALA A 294 -2.11 16.69 31.86
C ALA A 294 -2.95 15.65 31.10
N VAL A 295 -3.08 15.87 29.79
CA VAL A 295 -3.73 14.96 28.84
C VAL A 295 -2.68 14.50 27.83
N TYR A 296 -2.69 13.20 27.52
CA TYR A 296 -1.76 12.59 26.57
C TYR A 296 -2.54 12.15 25.34
N LEU A 297 -2.08 12.64 24.20
CA LEU A 297 -2.66 12.37 22.89
C LEU A 297 -1.63 11.60 22.07
N ARG A 298 -2.08 10.68 21.22
CA ARG A 298 -1.25 10.03 20.21
C ARG A 298 -1.78 10.28 18.81
N THR A 299 -0.88 10.28 17.84
CA THR A 299 -1.17 10.26 16.41
C THR A 299 -0.09 9.48 15.67
N ILE A 300 -0.31 9.26 14.38
CA ILE A 300 0.71 8.85 13.42
C ILE A 300 0.74 9.91 12.33
N PHE A 301 1.90 10.48 12.05
CA PHE A 301 2.09 11.31 10.88
C PHE A 301 2.47 10.41 9.70
N TYR A 302 1.75 10.56 8.60
CA TYR A 302 2.08 9.88 7.35
C TYR A 302 2.80 10.87 6.45
N THR A 303 4.07 10.63 6.13
CA THR A 303 4.84 11.54 5.28
C THR A 303 5.33 10.82 4.04
N PRO A 304 5.43 11.49 2.88
CA PRO A 304 5.95 10.88 1.67
C PRO A 304 7.34 10.28 1.88
N VAL A 305 7.64 9.17 1.21
CA VAL A 305 8.94 8.48 1.37
C VAL A 305 10.13 9.26 0.81
N ASP A 306 9.88 10.11 -0.18
CA ASP A 306 10.86 10.89 -0.95
C ASP A 306 11.07 12.32 -0.43
N GLN A 307 10.32 12.72 0.60
CA GLN A 307 10.37 14.06 1.17
C GLN A 307 10.68 14.01 2.66
N VAL A 308 11.38 15.04 3.14
CA VAL A 308 11.74 15.17 4.56
C VAL A 308 10.82 16.18 5.20
N TYR A 309 10.07 15.72 6.19
CA TYR A 309 9.20 16.54 7.01
C TYR A 309 9.61 16.45 8.47
N SER A 310 9.36 17.51 9.21
CA SER A 310 9.54 17.55 10.64
C SER A 310 8.36 18.23 11.34
N VAL A 311 8.18 17.94 12.62
CA VAL A 311 7.25 18.66 13.50
C VAL A 311 8.06 19.55 14.43
N LYS A 312 7.60 20.79 14.58
CA LYS A 312 8.16 21.79 15.50
C LYS A 312 7.11 22.18 16.54
N ASN A 313 7.49 22.17 17.82
CA ASN A 313 6.68 22.76 18.88
C ASN A 313 6.68 24.29 18.73
N VAL A 314 5.50 24.92 18.73
CA VAL A 314 5.42 26.39 18.56
C VAL A 314 5.04 27.15 19.83
N CYS A 315 4.76 26.45 20.91
CA CYS A 315 4.41 27.06 22.18
C CYS A 315 5.67 27.30 23.03
N ALA A 316 5.56 28.10 24.09
CA ALA A 316 6.72 28.38 24.94
C ALA A 316 7.20 27.10 25.67
N SER A 317 8.49 27.06 26.05
CA SER A 317 9.04 25.93 26.81
C SER A 317 8.19 25.65 28.06
N GLY A 318 7.87 24.38 28.27
CA GLY A 318 6.97 23.90 29.32
C GLY A 318 5.47 23.99 29.01
N GLU A 319 5.05 24.23 27.75
CA GLU A 319 3.62 24.27 27.35
C GLU A 319 3.12 22.91 26.80
N PRO A 320 3.56 22.44 25.63
CA PRO A 320 3.41 21.04 25.25
C PRO A 320 4.76 20.32 25.10
N LEU A 321 4.75 19.00 25.28
CA LEU A 321 5.85 18.10 24.95
C LEU A 321 5.40 17.23 23.77
N ILE A 322 6.19 17.21 22.69
CA ILE A 322 5.97 16.30 21.55
C ILE A 322 7.06 15.24 21.58
N VAL A 323 6.67 13.99 21.41
CA VAL A 323 7.58 12.85 21.50
C VAL A 323 7.32 11.94 20.30
N SER A 324 8.37 11.46 19.63
CA SER A 324 8.28 10.46 18.55
C SER A 324 9.23 9.31 18.80
N THR A 325 9.12 8.19 18.09
CA THR A 325 9.98 7.01 18.29
C THR A 325 11.50 7.27 18.28
N ALA A 326 11.96 8.41 17.76
CA ALA A 326 13.37 8.78 17.69
C ALA A 326 13.82 9.88 18.67
N GLN A 327 12.94 10.81 19.08
CA GLN A 327 13.31 12.05 19.78
C GLN A 327 12.17 12.61 20.67
N THR A 328 12.55 13.38 21.69
CA THR A 328 11.66 14.16 22.57
C THR A 328 11.88 15.66 22.31
N LEU A 329 10.81 16.47 22.21
CA LEU A 329 10.86 17.93 22.08
C LEU A 329 10.26 18.62 23.30
N ASP A 330 11.10 19.18 24.15
CA ASP A 330 10.70 20.03 25.28
C ASP A 330 10.97 21.53 25.02
N ASN A 331 11.59 21.85 23.88
CA ASN A 331 11.99 23.19 23.50
C ASN A 331 11.35 23.65 22.16
N PHE A 332 11.16 24.96 22.03
CA PHE A 332 10.56 25.63 20.88
C PHE A 332 11.49 25.63 19.65
N ASP A 333 12.80 25.51 19.82
CA ASP A 333 13.77 25.60 18.71
C ASP A 333 14.13 24.23 18.10
N GLU A 334 13.54 23.15 18.60
CA GLU A 334 13.85 21.79 18.18
C GLU A 334 12.83 21.23 17.19
N PHE A 335 13.26 20.25 16.40
CA PHE A 335 12.48 19.59 15.35
C PHE A 335 12.51 18.08 15.57
N ILE A 336 11.35 17.43 15.46
CA ILE A 336 11.27 15.97 15.33
C ILE A 336 11.19 15.65 13.85
N GLY A 337 12.17 14.90 13.35
CA GLY A 337 12.05 14.29 12.02
C GLY A 337 10.90 13.29 11.99
N LEU A 338 10.03 13.40 10.98
CA LEU A 338 8.93 12.46 10.73
C LEU A 338 9.33 11.26 9.87
N LYS A 339 10.65 11.05 9.67
CA LYS A 339 11.14 9.84 9.01
C LYS A 339 11.02 8.65 9.96
N HIS A 340 10.44 7.55 9.49
CA HIS A 340 10.34 6.30 10.24
C HIS A 340 11.10 5.18 9.52
N ASN A 341 11.52 4.14 10.24
CA ASN A 341 12.21 3.00 9.62
C ASN A 341 11.26 2.10 8.82
N LEU A 342 9.94 2.26 9.05
CA LEU A 342 8.92 1.59 8.26
C LEU A 342 8.50 2.51 7.12
N GLU A 343 8.98 2.18 5.93
CA GLU A 343 8.53 2.71 4.64
C GLU A 343 7.91 1.59 3.83
N ALA A 344 7.06 1.92 2.87
CA ALA A 344 6.50 0.97 1.91
C ALA A 344 6.57 1.57 0.51
N THR A 345 7.49 1.07 -0.31
CA THR A 345 7.87 1.73 -1.59
C THR A 345 7.47 0.93 -2.84
N THR A 346 7.24 -0.38 -2.70
CA THR A 346 6.82 -1.26 -3.81
C THR A 346 5.64 -2.13 -3.40
N LEU A 347 4.87 -2.62 -4.37
CA LEU A 347 3.74 -3.51 -4.08
C LEU A 347 4.20 -4.81 -3.40
N SER A 348 5.34 -5.37 -3.80
CA SER A 348 5.95 -6.54 -3.14
C SER A 348 6.29 -6.28 -1.67
N ASP A 349 6.95 -5.16 -1.38
CA ASP A 349 7.29 -4.76 0.00
C ASP A 349 6.05 -4.53 0.87
N MET A 350 4.97 -4.00 0.29
CA MET A 350 3.68 -3.86 0.98
C MET A 350 3.10 -5.22 1.37
N PHE A 351 3.13 -6.23 0.48
CA PHE A 351 2.65 -7.57 0.80
C PHE A 351 3.52 -8.30 1.83
N GLU A 352 4.85 -8.11 1.81
CA GLU A 352 5.73 -8.62 2.86
C GLU A 352 5.41 -7.97 4.22
N LYS A 353 5.08 -6.67 4.25
CA LYS A 353 4.60 -6.00 5.48
C LYS A 353 3.24 -6.48 5.95
N VAL A 354 2.34 -6.88 5.05
CA VAL A 354 1.09 -7.56 5.42
C VAL A 354 1.39 -8.89 6.11
N LYS A 355 2.30 -9.71 5.56
CA LYS A 355 2.73 -10.97 6.19
C LYS A 355 3.35 -10.74 7.57
N ALA A 356 4.16 -9.67 7.71
CA ALA A 356 4.75 -9.24 8.97
C ALA A 356 3.78 -8.51 9.92
N ARG A 357 2.49 -8.41 9.56
CA ARG A 357 1.42 -7.71 10.32
C ARG A 357 1.63 -6.20 10.50
N LYS A 358 2.58 -5.60 9.80
CA LYS A 358 2.84 -4.14 9.83
C LYS A 358 1.87 -3.34 8.97
N MET A 359 1.17 -4.01 8.05
CA MET A 359 0.10 -3.44 7.24
C MET A 359 -1.14 -4.33 7.27
N CYS A 360 -2.28 -3.72 7.03
CA CYS A 360 -3.57 -4.38 6.87
C CYS A 360 -3.92 -4.46 5.38
N LEU A 361 -4.59 -5.55 4.99
CA LEU A 361 -5.09 -5.80 3.64
C LEU A 361 -6.59 -6.04 3.71
N LYS A 362 -7.35 -5.36 2.85
CA LYS A 362 -8.72 -5.74 2.51
C LYS A 362 -8.81 -5.96 1.01
N ALA A 363 -9.37 -7.09 0.61
CA ALA A 363 -9.60 -7.43 -0.77
C ALA A 363 -11.05 -7.86 -0.98
N SER A 364 -11.65 -7.41 -2.08
CA SER A 364 -12.94 -7.84 -2.63
C SER A 364 -12.82 -7.97 -4.15
N ASP A 365 -13.90 -8.39 -4.81
CA ASP A 365 -13.92 -8.62 -6.27
C ASP A 365 -13.57 -7.37 -7.10
N ASN A 366 -13.76 -6.17 -6.54
CA ASN A 366 -13.62 -4.89 -7.23
C ASN A 366 -12.63 -3.92 -6.56
N GLU A 367 -12.03 -4.31 -5.44
CA GLU A 367 -11.24 -3.38 -4.65
C GLU A 367 -10.17 -4.11 -3.83
N VAL A 368 -8.97 -3.54 -3.82
CA VAL A 368 -7.89 -3.95 -2.91
C VAL A 368 -7.34 -2.71 -2.22
N ARG A 369 -7.29 -2.73 -0.90
CA ARG A 369 -6.76 -1.64 -0.08
C ARG A 369 -5.69 -2.16 0.87
N LEU A 370 -4.56 -1.45 0.91
CA LEU A 370 -3.50 -1.66 1.87
C LEU A 370 -3.26 -0.37 2.66
N TRP A 371 -3.16 -0.50 3.98
CA TRP A 371 -2.92 0.61 4.88
C TRP A 371 -2.06 0.19 6.07
N TRP A 372 -1.44 1.15 6.73
CA TRP A 372 -0.61 0.90 7.90
C TRP A 372 -1.41 0.31 9.07
N ASN A 373 -0.84 -0.69 9.75
CA ASN A 373 -1.43 -1.21 10.98
C ASN A 373 -1.08 -0.28 12.15
N GLU A 374 -1.99 0.66 12.43
CA GLU A 374 -1.80 1.66 13.51
C GLU A 374 -1.51 1.01 14.87
N ASP A 375 -2.11 -0.14 15.20
CA ASP A 375 -1.93 -0.78 16.50
C ASP A 375 -0.50 -1.29 16.69
N GLU A 376 0.12 -1.85 15.65
CA GLU A 376 1.52 -2.29 15.69
C GLU A 376 2.48 -1.10 15.78
N LEU A 377 2.17 -0.01 15.07
CA LEU A 377 2.96 1.23 15.14
C LEU A 377 2.89 1.87 16.53
N TYR A 378 1.72 1.84 17.18
CA TYR A 378 1.59 2.34 18.54
C TYR A 378 2.27 1.44 19.59
N LYS A 379 2.39 0.13 19.36
CA LYS A 379 3.19 -0.74 20.22
C LYS A 379 4.68 -0.38 20.18
N GLU A 380 5.21 -0.05 18.99
CA GLU A 380 6.59 0.43 18.84
C GLU A 380 6.80 1.75 19.60
N LEU A 381 5.86 2.68 19.48
CA LEU A 381 5.88 3.93 20.26
C LEU A 381 5.86 3.65 21.77
N ALA A 382 4.98 2.77 22.25
CA ALA A 382 4.89 2.43 23.67
C ALA A 382 6.18 1.78 24.19
N ALA A 383 6.75 0.83 23.44
CA ALA A 383 7.99 0.15 23.83
C ALA A 383 9.18 1.11 23.99
N ASN A 384 9.29 2.13 23.13
CA ASN A 384 10.36 3.12 23.21
C ASN A 384 10.16 4.15 24.33
N TYR A 385 8.95 4.25 24.90
CA TYR A 385 8.59 5.26 25.88
C TYR A 385 8.07 4.71 27.21
N ASN A 386 8.24 3.41 27.49
CA ASN A 386 7.90 2.83 28.79
C ASN A 386 8.52 3.62 29.94
N ASP A 387 9.78 4.07 29.84
CA ASP A 387 10.43 4.89 30.88
C ASP A 387 9.78 6.29 31.05
N HIS A 388 9.20 6.87 30.00
CA HIS A 388 8.40 8.10 30.11
C HIS A 388 7.01 7.82 30.68
N PHE A 389 6.34 6.74 30.28
CA PHE A 389 5.05 6.37 30.86
C PHE A 389 5.17 5.96 32.33
N ASP A 390 6.25 5.29 32.70
CA ASP A 390 6.56 4.85 34.07
C ASP A 390 7.02 6.03 34.91
N SER A 391 7.86 6.95 34.41
CA SER A 391 8.15 8.19 35.16
C SER A 391 6.93 9.12 35.32
N LEU A 392 5.95 9.05 34.41
CA LEU A 392 4.65 9.72 34.55
C LEU A 392 3.72 9.05 35.58
N ALA A 393 3.85 7.74 35.79
CA ALA A 393 3.13 6.97 36.80
C ALA A 393 3.81 7.02 38.19
N GLU A 394 5.13 7.12 38.25
CA GLU A 394 5.91 7.17 39.50
C GLU A 394 5.94 8.57 40.15
N GLY A 395 5.63 9.63 39.39
CA GLY A 395 5.56 11.01 39.88
C GLY A 395 4.18 11.49 40.35
N ASN A 396 3.09 10.78 40.01
CA ASN A 396 1.71 11.16 40.36
C ASN A 396 0.85 9.91 40.51
N ALA A 397 0.33 9.65 41.71
CA ALA A 397 -0.47 8.47 42.06
C ALA A 397 -1.84 8.34 41.35
N ASP A 398 -2.18 9.26 40.44
CA ASP A 398 -3.51 9.39 39.81
C ASP A 398 -3.48 9.26 38.27
N PHE A 399 -2.50 8.57 37.69
CA PHE A 399 -2.42 8.38 36.23
C PHE A 399 -3.34 7.24 35.75
N GLN A 400 -4.27 7.52 34.83
CA GLN A 400 -5.17 6.51 34.27
C GLN A 400 -4.96 6.36 32.76
N ALA A 401 -4.72 5.13 32.29
CA ALA A 401 -4.73 4.78 30.87
C ALA A 401 -6.18 4.77 30.35
N CYS A 402 -6.39 5.41 29.20
CA CYS A 402 -7.70 5.74 28.65
C CYS A 402 -7.84 5.14 27.25
N GLY A 403 -8.18 3.85 27.17
CA GLY A 403 -8.39 3.16 25.89
C GLY A 403 -9.26 1.91 26.02
N PRO A 404 -9.73 1.32 24.92
CA PRO A 404 -10.44 0.03 24.93
C PRO A 404 -9.60 -1.10 25.53
N GLU A 405 -8.27 -0.99 25.51
CA GLU A 405 -7.32 -1.93 26.13
C GLU A 405 -7.29 -1.84 27.67
N ALA A 406 -7.71 -0.71 28.26
CA ALA A 406 -7.81 -0.56 29.71
C ALA A 406 -9.01 -1.31 30.33
N ALA A 407 -9.89 -1.89 29.50
CA ALA A 407 -11.00 -2.73 29.95
C ALA A 407 -10.60 -4.20 30.21
N GLN A 408 -9.32 -4.57 30.07
CA GLN A 408 -8.79 -5.92 30.28
C GLN A 408 -7.83 -6.07 31.47
N LYS A 409 -7.73 -5.09 32.36
CA LYS A 409 -7.07 -5.28 33.67
C LYS A 409 -8.08 -5.28 34.81
#